data_AF-A0A5C4KSC4-F1
#
_entry.id   AF-A0A5C4KSC4-F1
#
_cell.length_a   1.000
_cell.length_b   1.000
_cell.length_c   1.000
_cell.angle_alpha   90.00
_cell.angle_beta   90.00
_cell.angle_gamma   90.00
#
_symmetry.space_group_name_H-M   'P 1'
#
loop_
_entity.id
_entity.type
_entity.pdbx_description
1 polymer ?
#
loop_
_entity_poly.entity_id
_entity_poly.type
_entity_poly.pdbx_seq_one_letter_code
_entity_poly.pdbx_strand_id
1 'polypeptide(L)'
;MQKIRRDDEIIVIAGKDKGKRGKVLKVLADNRLVVGGLNLVKRHTKPNPMSGVQGGIVEKEAPLHASNVAIFNGETNKADRVGFKVEDGKKIRVFKSTQKAVDA
;
A
#
# COMPACT_ATOMS: atom_id res chain seq x y z
N MET A 1 -8.66 -1.73 -14.37
CA MET A 1 -7.80 -2.60 -13.53
C MET A 1 -6.79 -1.71 -12.82
N GLN A 2 -6.64 -1.83 -11.50
CA GLN A 2 -5.72 -0.99 -10.72
C GLN A 2 -4.30 -1.56 -10.77
N LYS A 3 -3.29 -0.67 -10.71
CA LYS A 3 -1.87 -1.05 -10.68
C LYS A 3 -1.46 -1.66 -9.34
N ILE A 4 -2.03 -1.14 -8.25
CA ILE A 4 -1.84 -1.60 -6.87
C ILE A 4 -3.15 -2.21 -6.38
N ARG A 5 -3.06 -3.33 -5.69
CA ARG A 5 -4.17 -4.09 -5.12
C ARG A 5 -3.95 -4.30 -3.62
N ARG A 6 -4.97 -4.80 -2.94
CA ARG A 6 -4.80 -5.32 -1.57
C ARG A 6 -3.78 -6.45 -1.59
N ASP A 7 -3.03 -6.57 -0.51
CA ASP A 7 -2.01 -7.58 -0.27
C ASP A 7 -0.71 -7.44 -1.07
N ASP A 8 -0.61 -6.45 -1.96
CA ASP A 8 0.66 -6.12 -2.62
C ASP A 8 1.71 -5.64 -1.60
N GLU A 9 2.95 -6.05 -1.82
CA GLU A 9 4.12 -5.46 -1.16
C GLU A 9 4.57 -4.20 -1.90
N ILE A 10 4.63 -3.09 -1.19
CA ILE A 10 4.99 -1.79 -1.75
C ILE A 10 6.19 -1.19 -1.03
N ILE A 11 6.82 -0.24 -1.70
CA ILE A 11 7.84 0.64 -1.14
C ILE A 11 7.37 2.09 -1.30
N VAL A 12 7.58 2.90 -0.26
CA VAL A 12 7.26 4.32 -0.28
C VAL A 12 8.36 5.08 -1.03
N ILE A 13 7.99 5.78 -2.10
CA ILE A 13 8.92 6.56 -2.93
C ILE A 13 9.04 8.02 -2.47
N ALA A 14 8.00 8.56 -1.84
CA ALA A 14 7.97 9.95 -1.38
C ALA A 14 7.16 10.10 -0.08
N GLY A 15 7.55 11.08 0.76
CA GLY A 15 6.90 11.38 2.03
C GLY A 15 7.74 10.98 3.25
N LYS A 16 7.13 11.06 4.44
CA LYS A 16 7.77 10.84 5.75
C LYS A 16 8.47 9.47 5.86
N ASP A 17 7.83 8.43 5.31
CA ASP A 17 8.27 7.05 5.41
C ASP A 17 9.00 6.55 4.15
N LYS A 18 9.62 7.46 3.37
CA LYS A 18 10.35 7.12 2.14
C LYS A 18 11.37 6.01 2.37
N GLY A 19 11.39 5.03 1.47
CA GLY A 19 12.28 3.87 1.50
C GLY A 19 11.78 2.70 2.35
N LYS A 20 10.78 2.91 3.21
CA LYS A 20 10.17 1.81 3.97
C LYS A 20 9.29 0.95 3.07
N ARG A 21 9.25 -0.34 3.39
CA ARG A 21 8.40 -1.33 2.75
C ARG A 21 7.19 -1.61 3.63
N GLY A 22 6.09 -2.02 3.02
CA GLY A 22 4.89 -2.42 3.75
C GLY A 22 3.88 -3.10 2.85
N LYS A 23 2.90 -3.77 3.47
CA LYS A 23 1.83 -4.48 2.78
C LYS A 23 0.57 -3.63 2.72
N VAL A 24 -0.09 -3.59 1.56
CA VAL A 24 -1.34 -2.84 1.38
C VAL A 24 -2.49 -3.56 2.09
N LEU A 25 -3.03 -2.92 3.14
CA LEU A 25 -4.18 -3.45 3.91
C LEU A 25 -5.50 -3.09 3.24
N LYS A 26 -5.63 -1.85 2.74
CA LYS A 26 -6.85 -1.36 2.12
C LYS A 26 -6.56 -0.35 1.02
N VAL A 27 -7.25 -0.50 -0.10
CA VAL A 27 -7.33 0.50 -1.17
C VAL A 27 -8.62 1.28 -0.98
N LEU A 28 -8.52 2.59 -0.88
CA LEU A 28 -9.65 3.51 -0.75
C LEU A 28 -10.06 4.01 -2.16
N ALA A 29 -11.31 4.47 -2.30
CA ALA A 29 -11.85 4.93 -3.57
C ALA A 29 -11.21 6.25 -4.07
N ASP A 30 -10.61 7.03 -3.17
CA ASP A 30 -9.99 8.33 -3.41
C ASP A 30 -8.50 8.24 -3.79
N ASN A 31 -8.09 7.12 -4.39
CA ASN A 31 -6.69 6.83 -4.74
C ASN A 31 -5.72 6.86 -3.55
N ARG A 32 -6.20 6.59 -2.34
CA ARG A 32 -5.35 6.41 -1.17
C ARG A 32 -5.28 4.95 -0.74
N LEU A 33 -4.22 4.64 -0.02
CA LEU A 33 -3.85 3.31 0.43
C LEU A 33 -3.58 3.35 1.93
N VAL A 34 -4.12 2.39 2.67
CA VAL A 34 -3.69 2.09 4.04
C VAL A 34 -2.65 0.99 3.94
N VAL A 35 -1.43 1.28 4.37
CA VAL A 35 -0.31 0.35 4.33
C VAL A 35 0.09 0.02 5.77
N GLY A 36 0.25 -1.26 6.07
CA GLY A 36 0.52 -1.73 7.43
C GLY A 36 1.85 -1.19 7.97
N GLY A 37 1.82 -0.67 9.20
CA GLY A 37 3.00 -0.15 9.90
C GLY A 37 3.59 1.15 9.32
N LEU A 38 2.95 1.76 8.32
CA LEU A 38 3.41 3.00 7.70
C LEU A 38 2.43 4.15 7.97
N ASN A 39 2.94 5.38 7.92
CA ASN A 39 2.19 6.60 8.13
C ASN A 39 1.38 6.59 9.43
N LEU A 40 2.02 6.17 10.53
CA LEU A 40 1.41 6.11 11.85
C LEU A 40 1.08 7.51 12.37
N VAL A 41 -0.16 7.68 12.81
CA VAL A 41 -0.68 8.89 13.45
C VAL A 41 -1.18 8.59 14.85
N LYS A 42 -0.94 9.53 15.76
CA LYS A 42 -1.44 9.49 17.14
C LYS A 42 -2.79 10.19 17.19
N ARG A 43 -3.84 9.46 17.53
CA ARG A 43 -5.19 9.98 17.68
C ARG A 43 -5.58 9.98 19.16
N HIS A 44 -5.80 11.17 19.70
CA HIS A 44 -6.46 11.33 21.00
C HIS A 44 -7.93 10.93 20.84
N THR A 45 -8.30 9.80 21.44
CA THR A 45 -9.64 9.23 21.35
C THR A 45 -10.35 9.41 22.69
N LYS A 46 -11.51 10.07 22.66
CA LYS A 46 -12.37 10.19 23.85
C LYS A 46 -12.87 8.80 24.27
N PRO A 47 -12.99 8.53 25.58
CA PRO A 47 -13.57 7.28 26.05
C PRO A 47 -15.01 7.15 25.56
N ASN A 48 -15.42 5.92 25.22
CA ASN A 48 -16.81 5.60 24.89
C ASN A 48 -17.33 4.50 25.82
N PRO A 49 -18.12 4.85 26.86
CA PRO A 49 -18.55 3.90 27.88
C PRO A 49 -19.51 2.84 27.33
N MET A 50 -20.32 3.14 26.31
CA MET A 50 -21.27 2.17 25.73
C MET A 50 -20.58 1.03 24.98
N SER A 51 -19.40 1.29 24.42
CA SER A 51 -18.60 0.27 23.70
C SER A 51 -17.43 -0.26 24.54
N GLY A 52 -17.34 0.11 25.83
CA GLY A 52 -16.23 -0.29 26.71
C GLY A 52 -14.85 0.23 26.27
N VAL A 53 -14.78 1.24 25.41
CA VAL A 53 -13.50 1.74 24.86
C VAL A 53 -12.90 2.75 25.84
N GLN A 54 -11.77 2.38 26.44
CA GLN A 54 -10.98 3.27 27.28
C GLN A 54 -10.40 4.40 26.42
N GLY A 55 -10.49 5.64 26.92
CA GLY A 55 -9.91 6.81 26.26
C GLY A 55 -8.39 6.78 26.32
N GLY A 56 -7.74 7.48 25.39
CA GLY A 56 -6.28 7.55 25.35
C GLY A 56 -5.71 7.95 24.00
N ILE A 57 -4.40 7.84 23.89
CA ILE A 57 -3.67 8.05 22.63
C ILE A 57 -3.60 6.70 21.93
N VAL A 58 -4.28 6.58 20.80
CA VAL A 58 -4.27 5.39 19.96
C VAL A 58 -3.39 5.66 18.74
N GLU A 59 -2.46 4.77 18.46
CA GLU A 59 -1.71 4.78 17.20
C GLU A 59 -2.49 4.05 16.12
N LYS A 60 -2.60 4.66 14.95
CA LYS A 60 -3.27 4.08 13.79
C LYS A 60 -2.57 4.48 12.50
N GLU A 61 -2.59 3.61 11.51
CA GLU A 61 -2.12 3.90 10.17
C GLU A 61 -3.05 4.90 9.47
N ALA A 62 -2.47 6.00 8.98
CA ALA A 62 -3.17 6.95 8.14
C ALA A 62 -2.98 6.61 6.64
N PRO A 63 -3.98 6.90 5.81
CA PRO A 63 -3.88 6.62 4.38
C PRO A 63 -2.86 7.53 3.70
N LEU A 64 -2.13 6.97 2.73
CA LEU A 64 -1.17 7.65 1.87
C LEU A 64 -1.63 7.61 0.41
N HIS A 65 -1.27 8.62 -0.38
CA HIS A 65 -1.69 8.69 -1.79
C HIS A 65 -0.96 7.63 -2.63
N ALA A 66 -1.67 7.01 -3.58
CA ALA A 66 -1.13 5.92 -4.40
C ALA A 66 0.06 6.32 -5.28
N SER A 67 0.23 7.62 -5.60
CA SER A 67 1.40 8.11 -6.33
C SER A 67 2.69 8.07 -5.51
N ASN A 68 2.59 8.00 -4.19
CA ASN A 68 3.74 8.05 -3.28
C ASN A 68 4.28 6.65 -2.96
N VAL A 69 3.78 5.62 -3.64
CA VAL A 69 4.23 4.23 -3.52
C VAL A 69 4.48 3.61 -4.89
N ALA A 70 5.35 2.62 -4.89
CA ALA A 70 5.58 1.73 -6.03
C ALA A 70 5.52 0.28 -5.55
N ILE A 71 5.23 -0.65 -6.46
CA ILE A 71 5.34 -2.07 -6.13
C ILE A 71 6.81 -2.40 -5.94
N PHE A 72 7.09 -3.15 -4.88
CA PHE A 72 8.42 -3.66 -4.61
C PHE A 72 8.69 -4.86 -5.52
N ASN A 73 9.73 -4.79 -6.33
CA ASN A 73 10.15 -5.92 -7.16
C ASN A 73 11.18 -6.75 -6.38
N GLY A 74 10.77 -7.94 -5.93
CA GLY A 74 11.62 -8.84 -5.14
C GLY A 74 12.86 -9.37 -5.88
N GLU A 75 12.88 -9.35 -7.21
CA GLU A 75 14.06 -9.77 -7.98
C GLU A 75 15.14 -8.70 -8.01
N THR A 76 14.74 -7.43 -8.19
CA THR A 76 15.67 -6.31 -8.32
C THR A 76 15.88 -5.56 -6.99
N ASN A 77 15.11 -5.90 -5.96
CA ASN A 77 15.07 -5.23 -4.66
C ASN A 77 14.81 -3.72 -4.74
N LYS A 78 14.07 -3.27 -5.77
CA LYS A 78 13.83 -1.85 -6.06
C LYS A 78 12.35 -1.57 -6.31
N ALA A 79 12.01 -0.28 -6.21
CA ALA A 79 10.72 0.24 -6.66
C ALA A 79 10.57 0.07 -8.17
N ASP A 80 9.46 -0.50 -8.63
CA ASP A 80 9.22 -0.72 -10.06
C ASP A 80 7.82 -0.25 -10.50
N ARG A 81 7.73 0.09 -11.79
CA ARG A 81 6.48 0.50 -12.44
C ARG A 81 5.77 -0.74 -12.97
N VAL A 82 4.47 -0.78 -12.73
CA VAL A 82 3.59 -1.84 -13.24
C VAL A 82 2.95 -1.42 -14.57
N GLY A 83 3.01 -2.32 -15.54
CA GLY A 83 2.25 -2.31 -16.79
C GLY A 83 1.21 -3.42 -16.85
N PHE A 84 0.50 -3.50 -17.97
CA PHE A 84 -0.45 -4.59 -18.24
C PHE A 84 -0.07 -5.26 -19.55
N LYS A 85 -0.07 -6.59 -19.56
CA LYS A 85 0.08 -7.41 -20.78
C LYS A 85 -1.13 -8.33 -20.88
N VAL A 86 -1.54 -8.67 -22.10
CA VAL A 86 -2.56 -9.68 -22.35
C VAL A 86 -1.82 -10.99 -22.62
N GLU A 87 -2.11 -12.01 -21.82
CA GLU A 87 -1.59 -13.37 -21.96
C GLU A 87 -2.80 -14.31 -21.90
N ASP A 88 -2.97 -15.15 -22.93
CA ASP A 88 -4.09 -16.09 -23.06
C ASP A 88 -5.48 -15.45 -22.88
N GLY A 89 -5.65 -14.24 -23.40
CA GLY A 89 -6.90 -13.47 -23.29
C GLY A 89 -7.14 -12.79 -21.93
N LYS A 90 -6.28 -13.04 -20.93
CA LYS A 90 -6.35 -12.41 -19.60
C LYS A 90 -5.34 -11.28 -19.47
N LYS A 91 -5.78 -10.14 -18.94
CA LYS A 91 -4.87 -9.03 -18.59
C LYS A 91 -4.14 -9.35 -17.29
N ILE A 92 -2.83 -9.50 -17.37
CA ILE A 92 -1.93 -9.69 -16.24
C ILE A 92 -1.13 -8.41 -15.93
N ARG A 93 -0.77 -8.23 -14.65
CA ARG A 93 0.13 -7.16 -14.23
C ARG A 93 1.57 -7.60 -14.44
N VAL A 94 2.37 -6.76 -15.08
CA VAL A 94 3.79 -7.04 -15.36
C VAL A 94 4.68 -5.92 -14.87
N PHE A 95 5.85 -6.28 -14.35
CA PHE A 95 6.93 -5.34 -14.06
C PHE A 95 7.49 -4.77 -15.36
N LYS A 96 7.61 -3.45 -15.47
CA LYS A 96 8.15 -2.83 -16.70
C LYS A 96 9.65 -3.06 -16.87
N SER A 97 10.39 -3.25 -15.77
CA SER A 97 11.83 -3.46 -15.84
C SER A 97 12.20 -4.88 -16.31
N THR A 98 11.54 -5.91 -15.77
CA THR A 98 11.85 -7.32 -16.04
C THR A 98 10.86 -8.03 -16.97
N GLN A 99 9.73 -7.40 -17.31
CA GLN A 99 8.62 -7.98 -18.08
C GLN A 99 7.98 -9.23 -17.47
N LYS A 100 8.28 -9.54 -16.20
CA LYS A 100 7.70 -10.67 -15.46
C LYS A 100 6.37 -10.29 -14.79
N ALA A 101 5.56 -11.30 -14.52
CA ALA A 101 4.30 -11.14 -13.82
C ALA A 101 4.51 -10.67 -12.36
N VAL A 102 3.63 -9.78 -11.90
CA VAL A 102 3.60 -9.30 -10.50
C VAL A 102 2.84 -10.29 -9.60
N ASP A 103 1.80 -10.90 -10.16
CA ASP A 103 0.94 -11.90 -9.52
C ASP A 103 1.46 -13.30 -9.90
N ALA A 104 2.59 -13.72 -9.32
CA ALA A 104 3.11 -15.09 -9.48
C ALA A 104 2.71 -15.95 -8.27
#